data_AF-A0A377SUZ0-F1
#
_entry.id   AF-A0A377SUZ0-F1
#
_cell.length_a   1.000
_cell.length_b   1.000
_cell.length_c   1.000
_cell.angle_alpha   90.00
_cell.angle_beta   90.00
_cell.angle_gamma   90.00
#
_symmetry.space_group_name_H-M   'P 1'
#
loop_
_entity.id
_entity.type
_entity.pdbx_description
1 polymer ?
#
loop_
_entity_poly.entity_id
_entity_poly.type
_entity_poly.pdbx_seq_one_letter_code
_entity_poly.pdbx_strand_id
1 'polypeptide(L)'
;MQRLLLITLLALPCLASASEYSNTTPPGIERDGGTTFSRLLKDTPLPTPEEKEFNKPDPKKLEKWQEFSANYDSRMNKFEIALDGIVVGQDDIVRYAVAVTSKGSKVRNVSFEGIDCKTRQYRSYAYLSGDQWQNLNRPWELIFKDKRNGYQYKLAKEFCWGGSPSSAEKIIDSMTSNEPLKIVR
;
A
#
# COMPACT_ATOMS: atom_id res chain seq x y z
N MET A 1 -35.08 74.62 10.79
CA MET A 1 -35.27 73.21 10.40
C MET A 1 -34.21 72.38 11.11
N GLN A 2 -34.66 71.36 11.83
CA GLN A 2 -33.97 70.70 12.93
C GLN A 2 -33.40 69.37 12.47
N ARG A 3 -32.10 69.13 12.67
CA ARG A 3 -31.53 67.78 12.80
C ARG A 3 -30.41 67.78 13.85
N LEU A 4 -30.77 67.25 15.02
CA LEU A 4 -29.86 66.60 15.97
C LEU A 4 -29.15 65.42 15.27
N LEU A 5 -27.96 65.05 15.75
CA LEU A 5 -27.75 63.73 16.37
C LEU A 5 -26.37 63.65 17.05
N LEU A 6 -26.41 63.55 18.39
CA LEU A 6 -25.32 63.09 19.23
C LEU A 6 -24.96 61.65 18.85
N ILE A 7 -23.66 61.38 18.71
CA ILE A 7 -23.13 60.02 18.63
C ILE A 7 -22.76 59.59 20.04
N THR A 8 -23.59 58.74 20.64
CA THR A 8 -23.30 58.04 21.90
C THR A 8 -22.54 56.75 21.58
N LEU A 9 -21.31 56.63 22.11
CA LEU A 9 -20.60 55.36 22.18
C LEU A 9 -21.30 54.45 23.20
N LEU A 10 -21.85 53.33 22.74
CA LEU A 10 -22.27 52.21 23.57
C LEU A 10 -21.27 51.07 23.38
N ALA A 11 -20.44 50.86 24.40
CA ALA A 11 -19.60 49.68 24.52
C ALA A 11 -20.49 48.45 24.77
N LEU A 12 -20.44 47.46 23.89
CA LEU A 12 -21.03 46.15 24.13
C LEU A 12 -20.08 45.33 25.04
N PRO A 13 -20.52 44.88 26.23
CA PRO A 13 -19.84 43.81 26.92
C PRO A 13 -20.05 42.50 26.15
N CYS A 14 -18.93 41.93 25.68
CA CYS A 14 -18.88 40.61 25.09
C CYS A 14 -19.19 39.58 26.18
N LEU A 15 -20.41 39.05 26.21
CA LEU A 15 -20.74 37.88 27.03
C LEU A 15 -20.10 36.65 26.39
N ALA A 16 -18.96 36.24 26.92
CA ALA A 16 -18.39 34.93 26.67
C ALA A 16 -19.26 33.88 27.36
N SER A 17 -20.14 33.22 26.60
CA SER A 17 -20.74 31.96 27.03
C SER A 17 -19.71 30.85 26.85
N ALA A 18 -18.84 30.65 27.83
CA ALA A 18 -18.10 29.41 27.97
C ALA A 18 -19.07 28.35 28.50
N SER A 19 -19.71 27.58 27.60
CA SER A 19 -20.23 26.28 28.01
C SER A 19 -19.02 25.36 28.14
N GLU A 20 -18.60 25.10 29.38
CA GLU A 20 -17.69 24.01 29.68
C GLU A 20 -18.39 22.69 29.31
N TYR A 21 -18.10 22.17 28.13
CA TYR A 21 -18.48 20.81 27.77
C TYR A 21 -17.59 19.86 28.59
N SER A 22 -18.08 19.50 29.77
CA SER A 22 -17.47 18.47 30.62
C SER A 22 -17.42 17.15 29.82
N ASN A 23 -16.23 16.76 29.36
CA ASN A 23 -15.96 15.44 28.79
C ASN A 23 -15.58 14.45 29.89
N THR A 24 -16.39 14.36 30.95
CA THR A 24 -16.28 13.25 31.91
C THR A 24 -17.28 12.18 31.55
N THR A 25 -16.79 11.11 30.94
CA THR A 25 -17.52 9.84 30.82
C THR A 25 -17.82 9.33 32.24
N PRO A 26 -19.07 8.95 32.56
CA PRO A 26 -19.37 8.35 33.86
C PRO A 26 -18.52 7.09 34.08
N PRO A 27 -17.97 6.87 35.28
CA PRO A 27 -17.25 5.64 35.58
C PRO A 27 -18.22 4.45 35.43
N GLY A 28 -17.86 3.50 34.58
CA GLY A 28 -18.66 2.31 34.28
C GLY A 28 -19.23 2.22 32.86
N ILE A 29 -19.03 3.23 32.00
CA ILE A 29 -19.38 3.15 30.57
C ILE A 29 -18.11 3.10 29.72
N GLU A 30 -17.65 1.89 29.41
CA GLU A 30 -16.77 1.67 28.26
C GLU A 30 -17.59 1.98 26.99
N ARG A 31 -17.23 3.00 26.23
CA ARG A 31 -17.80 3.23 24.88
C ARG A 31 -17.23 2.18 23.92
N ASP A 32 -17.67 0.94 24.09
CA ASP A 32 -17.34 -0.18 23.22
C ASP A 32 -18.22 -0.10 21.96
N GLY A 33 -17.80 0.74 21.02
CA GLY A 33 -18.49 0.99 19.75
C GLY A 33 -18.37 -0.14 18.72
N GLY A 34 -18.28 -1.40 19.15
CA GLY A 34 -18.17 -2.55 18.27
C GLY A 34 -19.31 -3.55 18.50
N THR A 35 -20.07 -3.86 17.46
CA THR A 35 -20.96 -5.04 17.48
C THR A 35 -20.12 -6.31 17.69
N THR A 36 -20.69 -7.34 18.31
CA THR A 36 -20.05 -8.65 18.52
C THR A 36 -19.41 -9.23 17.25
N PHE A 37 -19.98 -8.96 16.08
CA PHE A 37 -19.41 -9.30 14.76
C PHE A 37 -18.09 -8.58 14.45
N SER A 38 -17.94 -7.32 14.85
CA SER A 38 -16.72 -6.53 14.64
C SER A 38 -15.54 -7.04 15.49
N ARG A 39 -15.84 -7.59 16.68
CA ARG A 39 -14.84 -8.32 17.50
C ARG A 39 -14.50 -9.68 16.89
N LEU A 40 -15.50 -10.44 16.45
CA LEU A 40 -15.31 -11.77 15.85
C LEU A 40 -14.45 -11.71 14.56
N LEU A 41 -14.64 -10.67 13.75
CA LEU A 41 -13.82 -10.41 12.54
C LEU A 41 -12.41 -9.90 12.85
N LYS A 42 -12.19 -9.25 14.00
CA LYS A 42 -10.86 -8.77 14.42
C LYS A 42 -9.93 -9.91 14.84
N ASP A 43 -10.49 -10.99 15.38
CA ASP A 43 -9.71 -12.08 15.97
C ASP A 43 -9.47 -13.28 15.02
N THR A 44 -10.00 -13.23 13.79
CA THR A 44 -9.75 -14.30 12.81
C THR A 44 -8.40 -14.06 12.14
N PRO A 45 -7.39 -14.92 12.35
CA PRO A 45 -6.12 -14.80 11.66
C PRO A 45 -6.34 -14.93 10.15
N LEU A 46 -5.66 -14.10 9.37
CA LEU A 46 -5.79 -14.14 7.93
C LEU A 46 -5.33 -15.50 7.39
N PRO A 47 -6.02 -16.05 6.38
CA PRO A 47 -5.56 -17.27 5.74
C PRO A 47 -4.15 -17.07 5.20
N THR A 48 -3.26 -18.00 5.53
CA THR A 48 -1.92 -18.01 4.93
C THR A 48 -2.03 -18.45 3.48
N PRO A 49 -1.38 -17.76 2.52
CA PRO A 49 -1.41 -18.17 1.11
C PRO A 49 -0.86 -19.58 0.92
N GLU A 50 -1.51 -20.37 0.07
CA GLU A 50 -1.10 -21.74 -0.28
C GLU A 50 0.04 -21.69 -1.30
N GLU A 51 1.25 -21.41 -0.83
CA GLU A 51 2.44 -21.28 -1.66
C GLU A 51 2.94 -22.64 -2.18
N LYS A 52 3.01 -22.79 -3.50
CA LYS A 52 3.65 -23.92 -4.17
C LYS A 52 5.13 -23.65 -4.41
N GLU A 53 5.88 -24.73 -4.64
CA GLU A 53 7.27 -24.67 -5.06
C GLU A 53 7.46 -23.81 -6.31
N PHE A 54 8.54 -23.03 -6.33
CA PHE A 54 8.86 -22.13 -7.43
C PHE A 54 10.37 -21.99 -7.61
N ASN A 55 10.77 -21.56 -8.79
CA ASN A 55 12.14 -21.20 -9.10
C ASN A 55 12.29 -19.68 -9.12
N LYS A 56 13.39 -19.18 -8.56
CA LYS A 56 13.78 -17.78 -8.72
C LYS A 56 14.39 -17.59 -10.13
N PRO A 57 14.13 -16.46 -10.80
CA PRO A 57 14.80 -16.17 -12.07
C PRO A 57 16.29 -16.01 -11.83
N ASP A 58 17.11 -16.32 -12.83
CA ASP A 58 18.54 -15.98 -12.80
C ASP A 58 18.68 -14.45 -12.79
N PRO A 59 19.28 -13.83 -11.75
CA PRO A 59 19.44 -12.38 -11.70
C PRO A 59 20.13 -11.79 -12.94
N LYS A 60 21.03 -12.55 -13.58
CA LYS A 60 21.79 -12.10 -14.74
C LYS A 60 20.96 -12.01 -16.01
N LYS A 61 19.77 -12.63 -16.03
CA LYS A 61 18.84 -12.63 -17.16
C LYS A 61 17.73 -11.58 -17.03
N LEU A 62 17.71 -10.82 -15.93
CA LEU A 62 16.74 -9.75 -15.71
C LEU A 62 17.26 -8.45 -16.33
N GLU A 63 16.83 -8.15 -17.54
CA GLU A 63 17.32 -7.03 -18.35
C GLU A 63 16.23 -5.98 -18.60
N LYS A 64 14.95 -6.38 -18.63
CA LYS A 64 13.82 -5.51 -18.98
C LYS A 64 13.26 -4.78 -17.76
N TRP A 65 14.01 -3.83 -17.23
CA TRP A 65 13.59 -3.03 -16.07
C TRP A 65 12.72 -1.84 -16.47
N GLN A 66 11.49 -1.82 -15.95
CA GLN A 66 10.51 -0.76 -16.16
C GLN A 66 10.36 0.08 -14.90
N GLU A 67 10.57 1.39 -15.00
CA GLU A 67 10.32 2.33 -13.91
C GLU A 67 8.82 2.53 -13.69
N PHE A 68 8.40 2.68 -12.43
CA PHE A 68 7.02 3.01 -12.06
C PHE A 68 6.96 3.92 -10.82
N SER A 69 5.84 4.62 -10.67
CA SER A 69 5.55 5.41 -9.46
C SER A 69 4.69 4.62 -8.48
N ALA A 70 5.19 4.44 -7.26
CA ALA A 70 4.46 3.77 -6.18
C ALA A 70 3.32 4.65 -5.64
N ASN A 71 3.68 5.82 -5.09
CA ASN A 71 2.76 6.84 -4.58
C ASN A 71 3.53 8.17 -4.36
N TYR A 72 2.79 9.25 -4.10
CA TYR A 72 3.37 10.58 -3.87
C TYR A 72 4.38 10.61 -2.71
N ASP A 73 4.09 9.90 -1.61
CA ASP A 73 4.95 9.88 -0.43
C ASP A 73 6.29 9.17 -0.65
N SER A 74 6.36 8.32 -1.67
CA SER A 74 7.55 7.53 -2.01
C SER A 74 8.40 8.18 -3.10
N ARG A 75 8.15 9.45 -3.44
CA ARG A 75 8.88 10.24 -4.48
C ARG A 75 10.38 10.41 -4.25
N MET A 76 10.88 10.03 -3.08
CA MET A 76 12.30 10.01 -2.76
C MET A 76 12.98 8.68 -3.15
N ASN A 77 12.22 7.72 -3.67
CA ASN A 77 12.73 6.46 -4.18
C ASN A 77 12.34 6.31 -5.66
N LYS A 78 13.25 5.77 -6.45
CA LYS A 78 12.99 5.24 -7.78
C LYS A 78 12.66 3.76 -7.65
N PHE A 79 11.57 3.33 -8.28
CA PHE A 79 11.13 1.93 -8.30
C PHE A 79 11.19 1.39 -9.72
N GLU A 80 11.74 0.19 -9.87
CA GLU A 80 11.76 -0.52 -11.15
C GLU A 80 11.27 -1.96 -10.95
N ILE A 81 10.60 -2.52 -11.93
CA ILE A 81 10.22 -3.93 -11.97
C ILE A 81 10.90 -4.62 -13.17
N ALA A 82 11.39 -5.84 -12.99
CA ALA A 82 11.91 -6.64 -14.10
C ALA A 82 10.75 -7.35 -14.81
N LEU A 83 10.36 -6.88 -16.00
CA LEU A 83 9.22 -7.41 -16.76
C LEU A 83 9.45 -8.86 -17.22
N ASP A 84 10.70 -9.20 -17.55
CA ASP A 84 11.17 -10.54 -17.90
C ASP A 84 11.30 -11.50 -16.70
N GLY A 85 11.09 -10.99 -15.48
CA GLY A 85 11.09 -11.77 -14.24
C GLY A 85 9.69 -12.02 -13.66
N ILE A 86 8.62 -11.59 -14.32
CA ILE A 86 7.24 -11.74 -13.83
C ILE A 86 6.71 -13.13 -14.15
N VAL A 87 6.27 -13.85 -13.12
CA VAL A 87 5.69 -15.20 -13.23
C VAL A 87 4.40 -15.26 -12.42
N VAL A 88 3.32 -15.76 -13.03
CA VAL A 88 2.09 -16.13 -12.31
C VAL A 88 2.17 -17.62 -12.03
N GLY A 89 2.22 -18.00 -10.75
CA GLY A 89 2.30 -19.39 -10.33
C GLY A 89 0.97 -20.14 -10.46
N GLN A 90 1.02 -21.47 -10.39
CA GLN A 90 -0.19 -22.32 -10.32
C GLN A 90 -0.94 -22.22 -8.98
N ASP A 91 -0.41 -21.42 -8.07
CA ASP A 91 -0.98 -21.04 -6.77
C ASP A 91 -1.56 -19.63 -6.79
N ASP A 92 -1.69 -19.02 -7.98
CA ASP A 92 -2.20 -17.67 -8.19
C ASP A 92 -1.33 -16.56 -7.54
N ILE A 93 -0.10 -16.90 -7.11
CA ILE A 93 0.87 -15.94 -6.60
C ILE A 93 1.66 -15.35 -7.76
N VAL A 94 1.62 -14.02 -7.88
CA VAL A 94 2.45 -13.27 -8.84
C VAL A 94 3.82 -13.04 -8.22
N ARG A 95 4.85 -13.63 -8.81
CA ARG A 95 6.24 -13.51 -8.38
C ARG A 95 7.00 -12.60 -9.33
N TYR A 96 7.82 -11.70 -8.77
CA TYR A 96 8.50 -10.66 -9.54
C TYR A 96 9.79 -10.21 -8.85
N ALA A 97 10.70 -9.61 -9.63
CA ALA A 97 11.84 -8.88 -9.09
C ALA A 97 11.58 -7.37 -9.16
N VAL A 98 11.79 -6.68 -8.05
CA VAL A 98 11.63 -5.22 -7.91
C VAL A 98 12.93 -4.61 -7.42
N ALA A 99 13.25 -3.43 -7.92
CA ALA A 99 14.40 -2.66 -7.48
C ALA A 99 13.97 -1.33 -6.88
N VAL A 100 14.63 -0.95 -5.80
CA VAL A 100 14.44 0.32 -5.10
C VAL A 100 15.77 1.03 -4.99
N THR A 101 15.82 2.25 -5.51
CA THR A 101 16.98 3.14 -5.41
C THR A 101 16.55 4.45 -4.76
N SER A 102 17.04 4.72 -3.55
CA SER A 102 16.77 5.99 -2.88
C SER A 102 17.49 7.15 -3.58
N LYS A 103 16.83 8.30 -3.66
CA LYS A 103 17.37 9.51 -4.27
C LYS A 103 18.68 9.90 -3.58
N GLY A 104 19.73 10.11 -4.37
CA GLY A 104 21.08 10.42 -3.88
C GLY A 104 21.92 9.19 -3.52
N SER A 105 21.35 7.98 -3.54
CA SER A 105 22.09 6.74 -3.42
C SER A 105 22.47 6.18 -4.80
N LYS A 106 23.63 5.54 -4.88
CA LYS A 106 24.02 4.69 -6.03
C LYS A 106 23.67 3.21 -5.79
N VAL A 107 23.18 2.88 -4.61
CA VAL A 107 22.83 1.50 -4.23
C VAL A 107 21.45 1.17 -4.73
N ARG A 108 21.40 0.19 -5.64
CA ARG A 108 20.18 -0.38 -6.20
C ARG A 108 19.84 -1.66 -5.46
N ASN A 109 18.84 -1.61 -4.58
CA ASN A 109 18.42 -2.77 -3.80
C ASN A 109 17.40 -3.56 -4.60
N VAL A 110 17.69 -4.82 -4.91
CA VAL A 110 16.79 -5.69 -5.67
C VAL A 110 16.24 -6.79 -4.76
N SER A 111 14.93 -6.96 -4.78
CA SER A 111 14.21 -8.01 -4.05
C SER A 111 13.45 -8.90 -5.02
N PHE A 112 13.36 -10.19 -4.70
CA PHE A 112 12.42 -11.11 -5.33
C PHE A 112 11.26 -11.34 -4.38
N GLU A 113 10.04 -11.05 -4.84
CA GLU A 113 8.84 -11.00 -4.01
C GLU A 113 7.67 -11.74 -4.65
N GLY A 114 6.64 -12.03 -3.85
CA GLY A 114 5.37 -12.58 -4.30
C GLY A 114 4.20 -11.76 -3.77
N ILE A 115 3.16 -11.61 -4.58
CA ILE A 115 1.85 -11.06 -4.20
C ILE A 115 0.80 -12.15 -4.40
N ASP A 116 0.07 -12.46 -3.33
CA ASP A 116 -1.16 -13.26 -3.40
C ASP A 116 -2.37 -12.34 -3.52
N CYS A 117 -3.02 -12.36 -4.68
CA CYS A 117 -4.18 -11.53 -4.97
C CYS A 117 -5.41 -11.91 -4.12
N LYS A 118 -5.53 -13.18 -3.70
CA LYS A 118 -6.71 -13.68 -2.99
C LYS A 118 -6.76 -13.13 -1.57
N THR A 119 -5.64 -13.21 -0.85
CA THR A 119 -5.56 -12.75 0.54
C THR A 119 -5.04 -11.31 0.69
N ARG A 120 -4.60 -10.69 -0.41
CA ARG A 120 -3.96 -9.36 -0.44
C ARG A 120 -2.73 -9.30 0.46
N GLN A 121 -1.91 -10.34 0.38
CA GLN A 121 -0.65 -10.43 1.10
C GLN A 121 0.53 -10.41 0.13
N TYR A 122 1.68 -9.95 0.61
CA TYR A 122 2.94 -10.06 -0.11
C TYR A 122 4.01 -10.70 0.78
N ARG A 123 5.07 -11.20 0.17
CA ARG A 123 6.23 -11.75 0.85
C ARG A 123 7.50 -11.47 0.06
N SER A 124 8.56 -11.06 0.74
CA SER A 124 9.90 -10.98 0.14
C SER A 124 10.63 -12.32 0.35
N TYR A 125 10.99 -12.98 -0.75
CA TYR A 125 11.65 -14.28 -0.75
C TYR A 125 13.17 -14.19 -0.67
N ALA A 126 13.73 -13.18 -1.32
CA ALA A 126 15.18 -13.00 -1.41
C ALA A 126 15.53 -11.55 -1.72
N TYR A 127 16.77 -11.19 -1.46
CA TYR A 127 17.39 -9.96 -1.98
C TYR A 127 18.64 -10.31 -2.79
N LEU A 128 19.02 -9.42 -3.70
CA LEU A 128 20.21 -9.60 -4.53
C LEU A 128 21.45 -9.10 -3.77
N SER A 129 22.48 -9.93 -3.71
CA SER A 129 23.81 -9.55 -3.20
C SER A 129 24.86 -9.97 -4.21
N GLY A 130 25.60 -9.00 -4.75
CA GLY A 130 26.40 -9.22 -5.95
C GLY A 130 25.49 -9.72 -7.09
N ASP A 131 25.80 -10.90 -7.63
CA ASP A 131 25.01 -11.54 -8.69
C ASP A 131 24.17 -12.71 -8.19
N GLN A 132 23.92 -12.84 -6.88
CA GLN A 132 23.29 -14.02 -6.28
C GLN A 132 22.11 -13.66 -5.38
N TRP A 133 21.05 -14.46 -5.44
CA TRP A 133 19.93 -14.36 -4.51
C TRP A 133 20.34 -14.85 -3.12
N GLN A 134 20.08 -14.01 -2.12
CA GLN A 134 20.18 -14.35 -0.71
C GLN A 134 18.76 -14.55 -0.16
N ASN A 135 18.47 -15.77 0.30
CA ASN A 135 17.13 -16.13 0.76
C ASN A 135 16.78 -15.38 2.05
N LEU A 136 15.51 -15.00 2.17
CA LEU A 136 14.91 -14.41 3.36
C LEU A 136 13.85 -15.36 3.92
N ASN A 137 13.77 -15.43 5.23
CA ASN A 137 12.66 -16.08 5.92
C ASN A 137 11.68 -15.03 6.46
N ARG A 138 10.98 -14.34 5.55
CA ARG A 138 9.91 -13.38 5.93
C ARG A 138 8.56 -14.08 5.96
N PRO A 139 7.65 -13.73 6.89
CA PRO A 139 6.27 -14.16 6.82
C PRO A 139 5.54 -13.43 5.67
N TRP A 140 4.33 -13.89 5.36
CA TRP A 140 3.39 -13.12 4.56
C TRP A 140 2.91 -11.90 5.34
N GLU A 141 2.81 -10.76 4.65
CA GLU A 141 2.39 -9.49 5.22
C GLU A 141 1.21 -8.94 4.43
N LEU A 142 0.24 -8.36 5.15
CA LEU A 142 -0.87 -7.66 4.53
C LEU A 142 -0.41 -6.49 3.68
N ILE A 143 -0.99 -6.38 2.49
CA ILE A 143 -0.83 -5.21 1.63
C ILE A 143 -1.83 -4.15 2.07
N PHE A 144 -1.30 -3.04 2.56
CA PHE A 144 -2.06 -1.84 2.88
C PHE A 144 -1.62 -0.70 1.96
N LYS A 145 -2.51 0.28 1.77
CA LYS A 145 -2.20 1.49 1.01
C LYS A 145 -1.19 2.40 1.73
N ASP A 146 -0.96 2.18 3.02
CA ASP A 146 -0.12 3.03 3.86
C ASP A 146 1.38 2.93 3.53
N LYS A 147 2.17 3.84 4.11
CA LYS A 147 3.54 4.14 3.64
C LYS A 147 4.51 2.96 3.69
N ARG A 148 4.28 1.94 4.53
CA ARG A 148 5.20 0.81 4.69
C ARG A 148 5.17 -0.13 3.47
N ASN A 149 4.00 -0.34 2.88
CA ASN A 149 3.77 -1.29 1.77
C ASN A 149 3.34 -0.56 0.48
N GLY A 150 3.78 0.69 0.32
CA GLY A 150 3.25 1.61 -0.67
C GLY A 150 3.45 1.18 -2.12
N TYR A 151 4.58 0.55 -2.45
CA TYR A 151 4.83 0.05 -3.82
C TYR A 151 4.16 -1.30 -4.06
N GLN A 152 4.12 -2.19 -3.06
CA GLN A 152 3.40 -3.46 -3.19
C GLN A 152 1.91 -3.23 -3.39
N TYR A 153 1.33 -2.21 -2.75
CA TYR A 153 -0.04 -1.80 -3.02
C TYR A 153 -0.24 -1.33 -4.47
N LYS A 154 0.68 -0.53 -5.01
CA LYS A 154 0.65 -0.13 -6.42
C LYS A 154 0.74 -1.35 -7.33
N LEU A 155 1.69 -2.24 -7.10
CA LEU A 155 1.86 -3.45 -7.91
C LEU A 155 0.64 -4.37 -7.81
N ALA A 156 0.09 -4.60 -6.63
CA ALA A 156 -1.14 -5.38 -6.46
C ALA A 156 -2.33 -4.81 -7.25
N LYS A 157 -2.43 -3.48 -7.40
CA LYS A 157 -3.44 -2.87 -8.26
C LYS A 157 -3.24 -3.14 -9.75
N GLU A 158 -1.99 -3.27 -10.19
CA GLU A 158 -1.66 -3.60 -11.58
C GLU A 158 -1.73 -5.11 -11.84
N PHE A 159 -1.53 -5.94 -10.80
CA PHE A 159 -1.44 -7.38 -10.96
C PHE A 159 -2.77 -8.08 -10.74
N CYS A 160 -3.58 -7.60 -9.80
CA CYS A 160 -4.74 -8.33 -9.32
C CYS A 160 -6.05 -7.76 -9.88
N TRP A 161 -6.96 -8.67 -10.26
CA TRP A 161 -8.33 -8.35 -10.62
C TRP A 161 -9.31 -9.31 -9.95
N GLY A 162 -10.29 -8.77 -9.21
CA GLY A 162 -11.32 -9.59 -8.54
C GLY A 162 -10.77 -10.60 -7.51
N GLY A 163 -9.56 -10.36 -6.95
CA GLY A 163 -8.89 -11.29 -6.05
C GLY A 163 -8.11 -12.41 -6.75
N SER A 164 -8.01 -12.38 -8.09
CA SER A 164 -7.20 -13.30 -8.90
C SER A 164 -6.08 -12.52 -9.62
N PRO A 165 -4.96 -13.16 -9.97
CA PRO A 165 -3.93 -12.53 -10.78
C PRO A 165 -4.40 -12.35 -12.22
N SER A 166 -4.00 -11.25 -12.84
CA SER A 166 -4.02 -11.11 -14.30
C SER A 166 -2.92 -11.99 -14.90
N SER A 167 -3.03 -12.33 -16.20
CA SER A 167 -1.95 -13.03 -16.90
C SER A 167 -0.67 -12.19 -16.91
N ALA A 168 0.49 -12.85 -16.96
CA ALA A 168 1.78 -12.17 -17.02
C ALA A 168 1.85 -11.16 -18.19
N GLU A 169 1.30 -11.51 -19.35
CA GLU A 169 1.20 -10.63 -20.52
C GLU A 169 0.43 -9.33 -20.20
N LYS A 170 -0.78 -9.44 -19.61
CA LYS A 170 -1.57 -8.26 -19.23
C LYS A 170 -0.87 -7.41 -18.18
N ILE A 171 -0.16 -8.04 -17.24
CA ILE A 171 0.63 -7.33 -16.23
C ILE A 171 1.73 -6.52 -16.91
N ILE A 172 2.49 -7.15 -17.82
CA ILE A 172 3.56 -6.50 -18.57
C ILE A 172 3.01 -5.31 -19.37
N ASP A 173 1.89 -5.50 -20.08
CA ASP A 173 1.24 -4.43 -20.84
C ASP A 173 0.80 -3.25 -19.96
N SER A 174 0.24 -3.52 -18.78
CA SER A 174 -0.14 -2.47 -17.81
C SER A 174 1.07 -1.69 -17.32
N MET A 175 2.16 -2.39 -17.01
CA MET A 175 3.39 -1.77 -16.51
C MET A 175 4.12 -0.95 -17.58
N THR A 176 4.05 -1.35 -18.85
CA THR A 176 4.72 -0.64 -19.96
C THR A 176 3.91 0.52 -20.50
N SER A 177 2.57 0.42 -20.55
CA SER A 177 1.71 1.47 -21.10
C SER A 177 1.61 2.70 -20.21
N ASN A 178 2.02 2.61 -18.93
CA ASN A 178 1.68 3.56 -17.87
C ASN A 178 0.17 3.84 -17.73
N GLU A 179 -0.68 3.07 -18.41
CA GLU A 179 -2.13 3.08 -18.22
C GLU A 179 -2.50 1.97 -17.24
N PRO A 180 -3.23 2.27 -16.15
CA PRO A 180 -3.71 1.22 -15.27
C PRO A 180 -4.63 0.26 -16.04
N LEU A 181 -4.60 -1.04 -15.70
CA LEU A 181 -5.49 -2.06 -16.27
C LEU A 181 -6.93 -1.52 -16.41
N LYS A 182 -7.39 -1.43 -17.66
CA LYS A 182 -8.75 -0.96 -17.96
C LYS A 182 -9.76 -1.94 -17.39
N ILE A 183 -10.59 -1.46 -16.48
CA ILE A 183 -11.74 -2.20 -15.95
C ILE A 183 -12.76 -2.29 -17.09
N VAL A 184 -12.77 -3.41 -17.81
CA VAL A 184 -13.88 -3.73 -18.73
C VAL A 184 -14.99 -4.32 -17.86
N ARG A 185 -16.10 -3.57 -17.77
CA ARG A 185 -17.33 -4.02 -17.11
C ARG A 185 -18.10 -5.02 -17.96
#